data_AF-A0A9D8BHP5-F1
#
_entry.id   AF-A0A9D8BHP5-F1
#
_cell.length_a   1.000
_cell.length_b   1.000
_cell.length_c   1.000
_cell.angle_alpha   90.00
_cell.angle_beta   90.00
_cell.angle_gamma   90.00
#
_symmetry.space_group_name_H-M   'P 1'
#
loop_
_entity.id
_entity.type
_entity.pdbx_description
1 polymer ?
#
loop_
_entity_poly.entity_id
_entity_poly.type
_entity_poly.pdbx_seq_one_letter_code
_entity_poly.pdbx_strand_id
1 'polypeptide(L)'
;MIVYLHRLSGVLFYLIAGTFFLAYLFFYNGIGGMLGKWWLTVGDLPLAMVAMLYGGTSLYLSVKPRNSDSLTLKIAIFLPLGLLFAALLVMNFWPLVTS
;
A
#
# COMPACT_ATOMS: atom_id res chain seq x y z
N MET A 1 20.41 14.55 -1.38
CA MET A 1 19.62 13.81 -2.39
C MET A 1 18.57 12.90 -1.77
N ILE A 2 18.93 12.03 -0.80
CA ILE A 2 18.01 11.11 -0.12
C ILE A 2 16.83 11.82 0.58
N VAL A 3 17.06 12.96 1.24
CA VAL A 3 16.00 13.72 1.94
C VAL A 3 14.94 14.29 0.98
N TYR A 4 15.36 14.73 -0.21
CA TYR A 4 14.45 15.30 -1.20
C TYR A 4 13.55 14.22 -1.82
N LEU A 5 14.15 13.07 -2.17
CA LEU A 5 13.41 11.89 -2.61
C LEU A 5 12.42 11.41 -1.55
N HIS A 6 12.82 11.40 -0.27
CA HIS A 6 11.93 10.99 0.81
C HIS A 6 10.73 11.94 0.97
N ARG A 7 10.96 13.26 0.94
CA ARG A 7 9.86 14.25 0.95
C ARG A 7 8.96 14.12 -0.28
N LEU A 8 9.54 13.98 -1.47
CA LEU A 8 8.79 13.83 -2.71
C LEU A 8 7.92 12.57 -2.69
N SER A 9 8.48 11.44 -2.26
CA SER A 9 7.72 10.20 -2.09
C SER A 9 6.60 10.37 -1.07
N GLY A 10 6.83 11.05 0.05
CA GLY A 10 5.78 11.35 1.03
C GLY A 10 4.65 12.20 0.43
N VAL A 11 4.97 13.23 -0.34
CA VAL A 11 3.98 14.09 -1.03
C VAL A 11 3.20 13.29 -2.07
N LEU A 12 3.88 12.50 -2.90
CA LEU A 12 3.23 11.65 -3.91
C LEU A 12 2.32 10.62 -3.24
N PHE A 13 2.76 10.00 -2.15
CA PHE A 13 1.97 9.04 -1.40
C PHE A 13 0.70 9.68 -0.83
N TYR A 14 0.84 10.89 -0.26
CA TYR A 14 -0.29 11.65 0.26
C TYR A 14 -1.28 12.05 -0.84
N LEU A 15 -0.79 12.53 -1.99
CA LEU A 15 -1.62 12.89 -3.14
C LEU A 15 -2.37 11.68 -3.68
N ILE A 16 -1.68 10.56 -3.89
CA ILE A 16 -2.29 9.32 -4.38
C ILE A 16 -3.35 8.85 -3.38
N ALA A 17 -3.05 8.76 -2.09
CA ALA A 17 -4.03 8.39 -1.07
C ALA A 17 -5.26 9.33 -1.06
N GLY A 18 -5.03 10.64 -1.26
CA GLY A 18 -6.10 11.62 -1.44
C GLY A 18 -6.99 11.32 -2.66
N THR A 19 -6.42 10.88 -3.78
CA THR A 19 -7.21 10.48 -4.95
C THR A 19 -8.08 9.25 -4.69
N PHE A 20 -7.62 8.27 -3.91
CA PHE A 20 -8.44 7.12 -3.49
C PHE A 20 -9.56 7.55 -2.57
N PHE A 21 -9.27 8.40 -1.59
CA PHE A 21 -10.28 8.92 -0.68
C PHE A 21 -11.39 9.68 -1.44
N LEU A 22 -11.01 10.55 -2.38
CA LEU A 22 -11.98 11.25 -3.23
C LEU A 22 -12.76 10.30 -4.14
N ALA A 23 -12.10 9.31 -4.74
CA ALA A 23 -12.78 8.30 -5.56
C ALA A 23 -13.80 7.50 -4.74
N TYR A 24 -13.45 7.10 -3.52
CA TYR A 24 -14.35 6.44 -2.57
C TYR A 24 -15.54 7.34 -2.22
N LEU A 25 -15.29 8.61 -1.90
CA LEU A 25 -16.33 9.56 -1.52
C LEU A 25 -17.30 9.82 -2.69
N PHE A 26 -16.81 9.97 -3.92
CA PHE A 26 -17.67 10.10 -5.09
C PHE A 26 -18.46 8.83 -5.39
N PHE A 27 -17.84 7.66 -5.23
CA PHE A 27 -18.51 6.38 -5.41
C PHE A 27 -19.64 6.19 -4.38
N TYR A 28 -19.37 6.46 -3.10
CA TYR A 28 -20.34 6.35 -2.01
C TYR A 28 -21.55 7.29 -2.19
N ASN A 29 -21.30 8.50 -2.71
CA ASN A 29 -22.37 9.47 -2.97
C ASN A 29 -23.09 9.25 -4.31
N GLY A 30 -22.79 8.17 -5.05
CA GLY A 30 -23.41 7.89 -6.35
C GLY A 30 -23.02 8.87 -7.46
N ILE A 31 -22.03 9.73 -7.22
CA ILE A 31 -21.48 10.71 -8.17
C ILE A 31 -20.42 10.03 -9.07
N GLY A 32 -19.83 8.93 -8.59
CA GLY A 32 -18.77 8.18 -9.26
C GLY A 32 -19.30 7.33 -10.41
N GLY A 33 -19.12 7.80 -11.65
CA GLY A 33 -19.23 6.98 -12.85
C GLY A 33 -18.15 5.87 -12.91
N MET A 34 -18.09 5.17 -14.05
CA MET A 34 -17.19 4.02 -14.29
C MET A 34 -15.72 4.25 -13.89
N LEU A 35 -15.23 5.48 -13.99
CA LEU A 35 -13.87 5.90 -13.62
C LEU A 35 -13.56 5.80 -12.11
N GLY A 36 -14.50 6.17 -11.24
CA GLY A 36 -14.30 6.08 -9.78
C GLY A 36 -14.22 4.62 -9.33
N LYS A 37 -15.08 3.78 -9.92
CA LYS A 37 -15.05 2.32 -9.70
C LYS A 37 -13.75 1.71 -10.24
N TRP A 38 -13.31 2.10 -11.44
CA TRP A 38 -12.04 1.62 -12.01
C TRP A 38 -10.84 2.00 -11.14
N TRP A 39 -10.79 3.25 -10.64
CA TRP A 39 -9.69 3.73 -9.81
C TRP A 39 -9.59 2.98 -8.47
N LEU A 40 -10.73 2.74 -7.83
CA LEU A 40 -10.79 1.90 -6.62
C LEU A 40 -10.40 0.45 -6.94
N THR A 41 -10.88 -0.14 -8.04
CA THR A 41 -10.62 -1.56 -8.31
C THR A 41 -9.16 -1.83 -8.72
N VAL A 42 -8.58 -1.00 -9.58
CA VAL A 42 -7.22 -1.22 -10.14
C VAL A 42 -6.14 -0.64 -9.23
N GLY A 43 -6.45 0.43 -8.52
CA GLY A 43 -5.48 1.20 -7.77
C GLY A 43 -5.22 0.71 -6.34
N ASP A 44 -6.18 0.01 -5.73
CA ASP A 44 -6.11 -0.37 -4.30
C ASP A 44 -4.91 -1.28 -4.00
N LEU A 45 -4.59 -2.20 -4.92
CA LEU A 45 -3.46 -3.14 -4.77
C LEU A 45 -2.09 -2.47 -4.88
N PRO A 46 -1.80 -1.64 -5.91
CA PRO A 46 -0.60 -0.83 -5.95
C PRO A 46 -0.43 0.06 -4.71
N LEU A 47 -1.52 0.70 -4.26
CA LEU A 47 -1.48 1.55 -3.06
C LEU A 47 -1.13 0.74 -1.82
N ALA A 48 -1.82 -0.40 -1.61
CA ALA A 48 -1.55 -1.30 -0.50
C ALA A 48 -0.10 -1.82 -0.53
N MET A 49 0.42 -2.16 -1.70
CA MET A 49 1.80 -2.60 -1.87
C MET A 49 2.79 -1.52 -1.44
N VAL A 50 2.61 -0.28 -1.91
CA VAL A 50 3.52 0.82 -1.55
C VAL A 50 3.38 1.18 -0.06
N ALA A 51 2.17 1.14 0.50
CA ALA A 51 1.92 1.33 1.94
C ALA A 51 2.68 0.30 2.77
N MET A 52 2.61 -0.97 2.41
CA MET A 52 3.29 -2.06 3.12
C MET A 52 4.80 -2.00 2.98
N LEU A 53 5.32 -1.68 1.79
CA LEU A 53 6.76 -1.54 1.56
C LEU A 53 7.32 -0.35 2.35
N TYR A 54 6.65 0.80 2.28
CA TYR A 54 7.09 1.99 3.00
C TYR A 54 6.95 1.82 4.52
N GLY A 55 5.79 1.35 4.99
CA GLY A 55 5.53 1.09 6.40
C GLY A 55 6.45 0.02 6.97
N GLY A 56 6.63 -1.10 6.26
CA GLY A 56 7.52 -2.20 6.66
C GLY A 56 8.99 -1.77 6.71
N THR A 57 9.44 -1.00 5.72
CA THR A 57 10.81 -0.46 5.72
C THR A 57 11.01 0.57 6.84
N SER A 58 10.03 1.45 7.06
CA SER A 58 10.09 2.44 8.14
C SER A 58 10.11 1.77 9.51
N LEU A 59 9.29 0.72 9.71
CA LEU A 59 9.28 -0.06 10.94
C LEU A 59 10.63 -0.75 11.12
N TYR A 60 11.11 -1.44 10.10
CA TYR A 60 12.41 -2.11 10.11
C TYR A 60 13.56 -1.16 10.49
N LEU A 61 13.62 0.03 9.89
CA LEU A 61 14.63 1.04 10.22
C LEU A 61 14.50 1.58 11.65
N SER A 62 13.27 1.63 12.20
CA SER A 62 13.02 2.12 13.56
C SER A 62 13.44 1.14 14.64
N VAL A 63 13.30 -0.17 14.40
CA VAL A 63 13.67 -1.23 15.37
C VAL A 63 15.02 -1.88 15.09
N LYS A 64 15.66 -1.63 13.95
CA LYS A 64 16.98 -2.19 13.62
C LYS A 64 18.07 -1.67 14.57
N PRO A 65 18.83 -2.56 15.23
CA PRO A 65 20.01 -2.16 16.00
C PRO A 65 21.10 -1.55 15.10
N ARG A 66 21.75 -0.47 15.55
CA ARG A 66 22.78 0.27 14.78
C ARG A 66 23.93 -0.58 14.23
N ASN A 67 24.24 -1.73 14.85
CA ASN A 67 25.40 -2.56 14.51
C ASN A 67 25.07 -4.00 14.12
N SER A 68 23.80 -4.37 13.88
CA SER A 68 23.48 -5.70 13.41
C SER A 68 22.40 -5.73 12.35
N ASP A 69 22.69 -6.43 11.25
CA ASP A 69 21.68 -6.76 10.25
C ASP A 69 21.00 -8.05 10.70
N SER A 70 19.87 -7.91 11.41
CA SER A 70 19.13 -9.07 11.92
C SER A 70 18.19 -9.63 10.84
N LEU A 71 18.57 -10.78 10.26
CA LEU A 71 17.73 -11.55 9.34
C LEU A 71 16.37 -11.88 10.00
N THR A 72 16.39 -12.24 11.28
CA THR A 72 15.20 -12.54 12.07
C THR A 72 14.24 -11.36 12.12
N LEU A 73 14.75 -10.14 12.32
CA LEU A 73 13.93 -8.92 12.36
C LEU A 73 13.34 -8.61 10.98
N LYS A 74 14.08 -8.84 9.89
CA LYS A 74 13.56 -8.72 8.52
C LYS A 74 12.40 -9.69 8.30
N ILE A 75 12.59 -10.98 8.61
CA ILE A 75 11.56 -12.01 8.43
C ILE A 75 10.33 -11.69 9.30
N ALA A 76 10.52 -11.30 10.56
CA ALA A 76 9.42 -10.99 11.48
C ALA A 76 8.54 -9.82 11.02
N ILE A 77 9.06 -8.89 10.21
CA ILE A 77 8.31 -7.73 9.70
C ILE A 77 7.76 -8.01 8.30
N PHE A 78 8.61 -8.50 7.38
CA PHE A 78 8.23 -8.64 5.97
C PHE A 78 7.39 -9.90 5.70
N LEU A 79 7.53 -10.97 6.48
CA LEU A 79 6.72 -12.18 6.29
C LEU A 79 5.23 -11.93 6.58
N PRO A 80 4.83 -11.31 7.72
CA PRO A 80 3.42 -10.98 7.95
C PRO A 80 2.86 -10.00 6.91
N LEU A 81 3.65 -9.00 6.50
CA LEU A 81 3.25 -8.06 5.45
C LEU A 81 3.02 -8.76 4.11
N GLY A 82 3.90 -9.70 3.74
CA GLY A 82 3.75 -10.51 2.54
C GLY A 82 2.49 -11.38 2.57
N LEU A 83 2.21 -12.01 3.72
CA LEU A 83 0.97 -12.79 3.92
C LEU A 83 -0.29 -11.92 3.82
N LEU A 84 -0.27 -10.72 4.43
CA LEU A 84 -1.37 -9.78 4.35
C LEU A 84 -1.62 -9.33 2.90
N PHE A 85 -0.55 -9.02 2.16
CA PHE A 85 -0.65 -8.64 0.76
C PHE A 85 -1.18 -9.79 -0.12
N ALA A 86 -0.71 -11.01 0.12
CA ALA A 86 -1.21 -12.20 -0.58
C ALA A 86 -2.70 -12.43 -0.32
N ALA A 87 -3.17 -12.23 0.92
CA ALA A 87 -4.59 -12.30 1.25
C ALA A 87 -5.40 -11.24 0.49
N LEU A 88 -4.91 -9.99 0.43
CA LEU A 88 -5.57 -8.92 -0.33
C LEU A 88 -5.62 -9.20 -1.83
N LEU A 89 -4.55 -9.77 -2.41
CA LEU A 89 -4.54 -10.23 -3.80
C LEU A 89 -5.61 -11.29 -4.04
N VAL A 90 -5.66 -12.32 -3.20
CA VAL A 90 -6.67 -13.37 -3.33
C VAL A 90 -8.07 -12.78 -3.23
N MET A 91 -8.36 -11.94 -2.24
CA MET A 91 -9.69 -11.33 -2.08
C MET A 91 -10.08 -10.42 -3.26
N ASN A 92 -9.12 -9.69 -3.83
CA ASN A 92 -9.38 -8.78 -4.96
C ASN A 92 -9.66 -9.55 -6.27
N PHE A 93 -8.93 -10.64 -6.52
CA PHE A 93 -9.08 -11.45 -7.74
C PHE A 93 -10.01 -12.66 -7.58
N TRP A 94 -10.48 -12.98 -6.36
CA TRP A 94 -11.40 -14.09 -6.10
C TRP A 94 -12.64 -14.10 -7.00
N PRO A 95 -13.31 -12.94 -7.24
CA PRO A 95 -14.45 -12.90 -8.15
C PRO A 95 -14.04 -13.31 -9.58
N LEU A 96 -12.87 -12.89 -10.07
CA LEU A 96 -12.41 -13.20 -11.42
C LEU A 96 -12.10 -14.69 -11.65
N VAL A 97 -11.80 -15.43 -10.58
CA VAL A 97 -11.51 -16.88 -10.63
C VAL A 97 -12.78 -17.73 -10.45
N THR A 98 -13.83 -17.15 -9.84
CA THR A 98 -15.08 -17.85 -9.51
C THR A 98 -16.30 -17.40 -10.35
N SER A 99 -16.11 -16.45 -11.27
CA SER A 99 -17.08 -16.01 -12.29
C SER A 99 -16.96 -16.82 -13.57
#